data_AF-A0A645JNG9-F1
#
_entry.id   AF-A0A645JNG9-F1
#
_cell.length_a   1.000
_cell.length_b   1.000
_cell.length_c   1.000
_cell.angle_alpha   90.00
_cell.angle_beta   90.00
_cell.angle_gamma   90.00
#
_symmetry.space_group_name_H-M   'P 1'
#
loop_
_entity.id
_entity.type
_entity.pdbx_description
1 polymer ?
#
loop_
_entity_poly.entity_id
_entity_poly.type
_entity_poly.pdbx_seq_one_letter_code
_entity_poly.pdbx_strand_id
1 'polypeptide(L)'
;MAYDTTEVDEFVNGKRREGVLVSYMSFAQKIGGAVAMWISGLILQFVQYDGTSATQTPLAQSGIIAMYTWIPAIFLALSVLSVFIYPLTKKKHDLISRALELKKQGKPYSTEGFDDLI
;
A
#
# COMPACT_ATOMS: atom_id res chain seq x y z
N MET A 1 -0.30 8.59 -0.80
CA MET A 1 0.74 7.84 -0.05
C MET A 1 2.08 7.80 -0.77
N ALA A 2 2.18 7.28 -2.00
CA ALA A 2 3.46 7.25 -2.72
C ALA A 2 4.05 8.64 -2.96
N TYR A 3 3.24 9.54 -3.53
CA TYR A 3 3.65 10.93 -3.81
C TYR A 3 3.84 11.74 -2.52
N ASP A 4 2.95 11.57 -1.55
CA ASP A 4 3.01 12.18 -0.22
C ASP A 4 4.35 11.91 0.48
N THR A 5 4.88 10.68 0.34
CA THR A 5 6.18 10.29 0.92
C THR A 5 7.36 10.82 0.09
N THR A 6 7.19 10.96 -1.23
CA THR A 6 8.23 11.53 -2.09
C THR A 6 8.44 13.03 -1.86
N GLU A 7 7.40 13.77 -1.47
CA GLU A 7 7.53 15.18 -1.09
C GLU A 7 8.34 15.37 0.19
N VAL A 8 8.16 14.47 1.17
CA VAL A 8 8.98 14.42 2.39
C VAL A 8 10.44 14.11 2.04
N ASP A 9 10.69 13.10 1.20
CA ASP A 9 12.05 12.74 0.76
C ASP A 9 12.73 13.87 -0.02
N GLU A 10 12.01 14.57 -0.89
CA GLU A 10 12.52 15.76 -1.60
C GLU A 10 12.85 16.89 -0.62
N PHE A 11 12.03 17.08 0.42
CA PHE A 11 12.27 18.09 1.44
C PHE A 11 13.53 17.80 2.26
N VAL A 12 13.72 16.55 2.71
CA VAL A 12 14.87 16.12 3.53
C VAL A 12 16.16 16.04 2.70
N ASN A 13 16.12 15.33 1.57
CA ASN A 13 17.32 14.99 0.79
C ASN A 13 17.64 15.99 -0.33
N GLY A 14 16.74 16.92 -0.63
CA GLY A 14 16.93 17.96 -1.67
C GLY A 14 17.05 17.41 -3.10
N LYS A 15 16.77 16.13 -3.32
CA LYS A 15 16.83 15.47 -4.63
C LYS A 15 15.47 14.86 -4.94
N ARG A 16 14.93 15.12 -6.13
CA ARG A 16 13.73 14.44 -6.64
C ARG A 16 14.05 12.99 -6.98
N ARG A 17 13.69 12.06 -6.09
CA ARG A 17 13.81 10.60 -6.28
C ARG A 17 12.48 9.91 -6.54
N GLU A 18 11.48 10.67 -6.99
CA GLU A 18 10.11 10.20 -7.26
C GLU A 18 10.08 8.92 -8.10
N GLY A 19 10.86 8.86 -9.18
CA GLY A 19 10.89 7.70 -10.07
C GLY A 19 11.37 6.41 -9.40
N VAL A 20 12.35 6.49 -8.48
CA VAL A 20 12.89 5.31 -7.77
C VAL A 20 11.89 4.83 -6.71
N LEU A 21 11.27 5.75 -5.98
CA LEU A 21 10.28 5.41 -4.96
C LEU A 21 9.01 4.81 -5.57
N VAL A 22 8.50 5.40 -6.66
CA VAL A 22 7.30 4.90 -7.35
C VAL A 22 7.57 3.56 -8.03
N SER A 23 8.74 3.37 -8.64
CA SER A 23 9.11 2.09 -9.26
C SER A 23 9.28 0.97 -8.22
N TYR A 24 9.86 1.27 -7.06
CA TYR A 24 9.96 0.32 -5.95
C TYR A 24 8.58 -0.11 -5.44
N MET A 25 7.67 0.84 -5.20
CA MET A 25 6.30 0.52 -4.78
C MET A 25 5.57 -0.34 -5.82
N SER A 26 5.69 0.00 -7.09
CA SER A 26 5.07 -0.75 -8.19
C SER A 26 5.65 -2.16 -8.30
N PHE A 27 6.95 -2.32 -8.08
CA PHE A 27 7.61 -3.62 -8.06
C PHE A 27 7.13 -4.49 -6.89
N ALA A 28 7.04 -3.91 -5.69
CA ALA A 28 6.50 -4.59 -4.51
C ALA A 28 5.05 -5.04 -4.72
N GLN A 29 4.22 -4.21 -5.36
CA GLN A 29 2.84 -4.57 -5.72
C GLN A 29 2.79 -5.75 -6.68
N LYS A 30 3.68 -5.80 -7.68
CA LYS A 30 3.74 -6.93 -8.62
C LYS A 30 4.12 -8.23 -7.93
N ILE A 31 5.10 -8.20 -7.02
CA ILE A 31 5.48 -9.36 -6.22
C ILE A 31 4.30 -9.80 -5.36
N GLY A 32 3.65 -8.87 -4.65
CA GLY A 32 2.49 -9.17 -3.82
C GLY A 32 1.35 -9.81 -4.62
N GLY A 33 1.04 -9.27 -5.80
CA GLY A 33 0.03 -9.83 -6.69
C GLY A 33 0.40 -11.22 -7.21
N ALA A 34 1.66 -11.47 -7.55
CA ALA A 34 2.14 -12.78 -7.98
C ALA A 34 2.02 -13.82 -6.85
N VAL A 35 2.44 -13.46 -5.64
CA VAL A 35 2.32 -14.32 -4.45
C VAL A 35 0.86 -14.60 -4.12
N ALA A 36 -0.02 -13.59 -4.20
CA ALA A 36 -1.45 -13.75 -3.96
C ALA A 36 -2.09 -14.71 -4.98
N MET A 37 -1.75 -14.61 -6.27
CA MET A 37 -2.22 -15.54 -7.29
C MET A 37 -1.71 -16.96 -7.05
N TRP A 38 -0.44 -17.10 -6.66
CA TRP A 38 0.14 -18.41 -6.37
C TRP A 38 -0.55 -19.10 -5.18
N ILE A 39 -0.74 -18.39 -4.07
CA ILE A 39 -1.48 -18.88 -2.90
C ILE A 39 -2.91 -19.24 -3.29
N SER A 40 -3.55 -18.44 -4.14
CA SER A 40 -4.90 -18.72 -4.61
C SER A 40 -4.99 -20.05 -5.38
N GLY A 41 -4.00 -20.34 -6.23
CA GLY A 41 -3.90 -21.63 -6.93
C GLY A 41 -3.73 -22.81 -5.96
N LEU A 42 -2.90 -22.66 -4.93
CA LEU A 42 -2.69 -23.71 -3.91
C LEU A 42 -3.99 -24.01 -3.13
N ILE A 43 -4.75 -22.98 -2.77
CA ILE A 43 -6.01 -23.19 -2.05
C ILE A 43 -7.03 -23.90 -2.94
N LEU A 44 -7.15 -23.51 -4.22
CA LEU A 44 -8.04 -24.18 -5.18
C LEU A 44 -7.67 -25.66 -5.37
N GLN A 45 -6.39 -25.97 -5.44
CA GLN A 45 -5.90 -27.35 -5.50
C GLN A 45 -6.25 -28.13 -4.22
N PHE A 46 -6.08 -27.51 -3.05
CA PHE A 46 -6.36 -28.14 -1.77
C PHE A 46 -7.85 -28.47 -1.58
N VAL A 47 -8.74 -27.58 -2.02
CA VAL A 47 -10.19 -27.79 -1.93
C VAL A 47 -10.76 -28.68 -3.04
N GLN A 48 -9.89 -29.28 -3.86
CA GLN A 48 -10.23 -30.18 -4.97
C GLN A 48 -11.23 -29.54 -5.94
N TYR A 49 -11.00 -28.27 -6.28
CA TYR A 49 -11.81 -27.55 -7.25
C TYR A 49 -11.68 -28.18 -8.64
N ASP A 50 -12.82 -28.50 -9.27
CA ASP A 50 -12.87 -29.05 -10.62
C ASP A 50 -13.67 -28.14 -11.55
N GLY A 51 -12.99 -27.29 -12.32
CA GLY A 51 -13.64 -26.37 -13.26
C GLY A 51 -14.44 -27.02 -14.40
N THR A 52 -14.37 -28.34 -14.56
CA THR A 52 -15.12 -29.10 -15.59
C THR A 52 -16.39 -29.75 -15.06
N SER A 53 -16.52 -29.88 -13.73
CA SER A 53 -17.71 -30.45 -13.11
C SER A 53 -18.86 -29.43 -13.05
N ALA A 54 -20.05 -29.87 -13.47
CA ALA A 54 -21.27 -29.07 -13.37
C ALA A 54 -21.69 -28.79 -11.91
N THR A 55 -21.27 -29.64 -10.97
CA THR A 55 -21.52 -29.48 -9.54
C THR A 55 -20.24 -29.61 -8.73
N GLN A 56 -19.88 -28.56 -8.00
CA GLN A 56 -18.73 -28.56 -7.11
C GLN A 56 -19.04 -29.30 -5.81
N THR A 57 -18.01 -29.86 -5.16
CA THR A 57 -18.16 -30.42 -3.83
C THR A 57 -18.49 -29.32 -2.82
N PRO A 58 -19.20 -29.64 -1.71
CA PRO A 58 -19.43 -28.66 -0.64
C PRO A 58 -18.13 -28.03 -0.11
N LEU A 59 -17.05 -28.81 -0.09
CA LEU A 59 -15.71 -28.35 0.31
C LEU A 59 -15.15 -27.28 -0.65
N ALA A 60 -15.23 -27.51 -1.97
CA ALA A 60 -14.79 -26.54 -2.97
C ALA A 60 -15.60 -25.25 -2.92
N GLN A 61 -16.93 -25.34 -2.71
CA GLN A 61 -17.80 -24.18 -2.61
C GLN A 61 -17.50 -23.33 -1.36
N SER A 62 -17.34 -23.96 -0.18
CA SER A 62 -16.93 -23.26 1.03
C SER A 62 -15.52 -22.67 0.91
N GLY A 63 -14.61 -23.38 0.25
CA GLY A 63 -13.25 -22.92 -0.03
C GLY A 63 -13.20 -21.63 -0.85
N ILE A 64 -13.96 -21.57 -1.95
CA ILE A 64 -14.04 -20.38 -2.80
C ILE A 64 -14.64 -19.20 -2.04
N ILE A 65 -15.75 -19.41 -1.32
CA ILE A 65 -16.38 -18.33 -0.52
C ILE A 65 -15.39 -17.79 0.52
N ALA A 66 -14.63 -18.68 1.17
CA ALA A 66 -13.63 -18.27 2.13
C ALA A 66 -12.47 -17.49 1.50
N MET A 67 -12.02 -17.88 0.30
CA MET A 67 -10.98 -17.14 -0.43
C MET A 67 -11.41 -15.73 -0.80
N TYR A 68 -12.67 -15.52 -1.19
CA TYR A 68 -13.16 -14.19 -1.58
C TYR A 68 -13.61 -13.34 -0.39
N THR A 69 -13.81 -13.94 0.79
CA THR A 69 -14.32 -13.22 1.98
C THR A 69 -13.25 -13.06 3.04
N TRP A 70 -12.71 -14.17 3.55
CA TRP A 70 -11.78 -14.15 4.69
C TRP A 70 -10.42 -13.59 4.32
N ILE A 71 -9.87 -13.97 3.16
CA ILE A 71 -8.55 -13.50 2.76
C ILE A 71 -8.56 -11.98 2.55
N PRO A 72 -9.47 -11.39 1.74
CA PRO A 72 -9.56 -9.94 1.63
C PRO A 72 -9.85 -9.25 2.95
N ALA A 73 -10.71 -9.82 3.81
CA ALA A 73 -11.03 -9.22 5.11
C ALA A 73 -9.81 -9.11 6.02
N ILE A 74 -8.96 -10.13 6.09
CA ILE A 74 -7.72 -10.10 6.89
C ILE A 74 -6.76 -9.05 6.34
N PHE A 75 -6.55 -9.00 5.02
CA PHE A 75 -5.70 -7.98 4.40
C PHE A 75 -6.24 -6.56 4.60
N LEU A 76 -7.57 -6.38 4.55
CA LEU A 76 -8.21 -5.09 4.85
C LEU A 76 -8.00 -4.70 6.31
N ALA A 77 -8.18 -5.62 7.26
CA ALA A 77 -7.96 -5.36 8.67
C ALA A 77 -6.50 -4.94 8.95
N LEU A 78 -5.53 -5.63 8.34
CA LEU A 78 -4.10 -5.28 8.40
C LEU A 78 -3.83 -3.90 7.78
N SER A 79 -4.47 -3.58 6.67
CA SER A 79 -4.37 -2.27 6.02
C SER A 79 -4.90 -1.17 6.94
N VAL A 80 -6.07 -1.37 7.55
CA VAL A 80 -6.66 -0.42 8.50
C VAL A 80 -5.74 -0.21 9.70
N LEU A 81 -5.17 -1.28 10.27
CA LEU A 81 -4.21 -1.17 11.37
C LEU A 81 -2.97 -0.35 10.94
N SER A 82 -2.47 -0.58 9.73
CA SER A 82 -1.33 0.17 9.19
C SER A 82 -1.65 1.66 9.02
N VAL A 83 -2.88 2.00 8.65
CA VAL A 83 -3.33 3.40 8.56
C VAL A 83 -3.35 4.08 9.92
N PHE A 84 -3.74 3.38 11.00
CA PHE A 84 -3.71 3.96 12.35
C PHE A 84 -2.31 4.26 12.85
N ILE A 85 -1.31 3.50 12.40
CA ILE A 85 0.11 3.72 12.75
C ILE A 85 0.74 4.79 11.83
N TYR A 86 0.11 5.13 10.71
CA TYR A 86 0.69 6.01 9.71
C TYR A 86 0.75 7.47 10.21
N PRO A 87 1.95 8.04 10.39
CA PRO A 87 2.13 9.36 11.02
C PRO A 87 1.80 10.52 10.07
N LEU A 88 1.59 10.26 8.78
CA LEU A 88 1.33 11.27 7.75
C LEU A 88 -0.17 11.59 7.70
N THR A 89 -0.60 12.55 8.52
CA THR A 89 -1.96 13.10 8.45
C THR A 89 -2.07 14.14 7.33
N LYS A 90 -3.25 14.34 6.74
CA LYS A 90 -3.53 15.43 5.77
C LYS A 90 -2.95 16.79 6.18
N LYS A 91 -3.06 17.15 7.47
CA LYS A 91 -2.49 18.39 8.01
C LYS A 91 -0.98 18.48 7.85
N LYS A 92 -0.26 17.38 8.13
CA LYS A 92 1.21 17.32 7.99
C LYS A 92 1.64 17.36 6.53
N HIS A 93 0.88 16.73 5.64
CA HIS A 93 1.10 16.80 4.20
C HIS A 93 1.05 18.25 3.68
N ASP A 94 -0.04 18.98 3.96
CA ASP A 94 -0.18 20.38 3.53
C ASP A 94 0.96 21.29 4.05
N LEU A 95 1.43 21.05 5.28
CA LEU A 95 2.55 21.80 5.86
C LEU A 95 3.85 21.52 5.11
N ILE A 96 4.13 20.26 4.78
CA ILE A 96 5.34 19.87 4.02
C ILE A 96 5.30 20.42 2.60
N SER A 97 4.17 20.29 1.88
CA SER A 97 4.06 20.80 0.51
C SER A 97 4.29 22.32 0.48
N ARG A 98 3.72 23.05 1.45
CA ARG A 98 3.91 24.51 1.58
C ARG A 98 5.35 24.88 1.94
N ALA A 99 5.99 24.12 2.84
CA ALA A 99 7.39 24.32 3.19
C ALA A 99 8.33 24.05 2.00
N LEU A 100 8.03 23.02 1.19
CA LEU A 100 8.77 22.68 -0.02
C LEU A 100 8.67 23.80 -1.09
N GLU A 101 7.48 24.39 -1.28
CA GLU A 101 7.31 25.54 -2.17
C GLU A 101 8.10 26.77 -1.72
N LEU A 102 8.09 27.08 -0.41
CA LEU A 102 8.85 28.18 0.16
C LEU A 102 10.37 27.96 0.02
N LYS A 103 10.83 26.73 0.25
CA LYS A 103 12.23 26.31 0.05
C LYS A 103 12.67 26.48 -1.41
N LYS A 104 11.81 26.12 -2.38
CA LYS A 104 12.07 26.34 -3.82
C LYS A 104 12.13 27.82 -4.20
N GLN A 105 11.38 28.68 -3.52
CA GLN A 105 11.37 30.13 -3.74
C GLN A 105 12.47 30.89 -2.99
N GLY A 106 13.31 30.19 -2.21
CA GLY A 106 14.35 30.82 -1.38
C GLY A 106 13.79 31.68 -0.24
N LYS A 107 12.53 31.48 0.14
CA LYS A 107 11.87 32.19 1.25
C LYS A 107 12.11 31.44 2.57
N PRO A 108 12.13 32.14 3.72
CA PRO A 108 12.18 31.49 5.02
C PRO A 108 10.97 30.56 5.18
N TYR A 109 11.21 29.33 5.61
CA TYR A 109 10.20 28.30 5.87
C TYR A 109 10.32 27.83 7.32
N SER A 110 9.20 27.43 7.92
CA SER A 110 9.14 26.83 9.25
C SER A 110 8.86 25.33 9.12
N THR A 111 9.49 24.51 9.96
CA THR A 111 9.26 23.06 10.07
C THR A 111 8.25 22.69 11.17
N GLU A 112 7.75 23.70 11.92
CA GLU A 112 6.79 23.50 12.99
C GLU A 112 5.57 22.68 12.53
N GLY A 113 5.35 21.55 13.19
CA GLY A 113 4.19 20.68 12.99
C GLY A 113 4.46 19.45 12.13
N PHE A 114 5.63 19.32 11.53
CA PHE A 114 6.06 18.09 10.85
C PHE A 114 7.49 17.65 11.18
N ASP A 115 8.13 18.21 12.21
CA ASP A 115 9.49 17.85 12.64
C ASP A 115 9.68 16.34 12.89
N ASP A 116 8.64 15.62 13.30
CA ASP A 116 8.68 14.15 13.49
C ASP A 116 8.89 13.36 12.18
N LEU A 117 8.77 14.01 11.02
CA LEU A 117 8.83 13.40 9.68
C LEU A 117 10.15 13.71 8.95
N ILE A 118 11.02 14.53 9.54
CA ILE A 118 12.30 15.00 8.97
C ILE A 118 13.46 14.17 9.53
#